data_AF-A0A8S1YKJ8-F1
#
_entry.id   AF-A0A8S1YKJ8-F1
#
_cell.length_a   1.000
_cell.length_b   1.000
_cell.length_c   1.000
_cell.angle_alpha   90.00
_cell.angle_beta   90.00
_cell.angle_gamma   90.00
#
_symmetry.space_group_name_H-M   'P 1'
#
loop_
_entity.id
_entity.type
_entity.pdbx_description
1 polymer ?
#
loop_
_entity_poly.entity_id
_entity_poly.type
_entity_poly.pdbx_seq_one_letter_code
_entity_poly.pdbx_strand_id
1 'polypeptide(L)'
;MLSLSNYLQSLQIEYVLGIITKKEDNQISTTGKFALYDVDCDLILNLIPQMFQLIILLTIIYKSKKIYVMYQNFFSKLFSNYQLQNPKSVNQKMIQFILNVGQQIKKIIKYRHQFSLRLIMPIFSLNAWDILFKLLLQIHFNKRQNSREQFQYICSLSILTFYLTIILQSYSKSIIKNQFTDKNSLQIRYATLDIFRTFLFHIVLVFFQSQSIIQSLLIAINSILHCFFIQKYQQINKLDKFVNIFTEATVALFSLTTYVYYKENLFTYQTILKVGFFHMGILMLSLALVFCKQIFKKISIISSKIIEYQKNKNINRHEKFC
;
A
#
# COMPACT_ATOMS: atom_id res chain seq x y z
N MET A 1 -42.56 13.17 0.12
CA MET A 1 -41.22 12.60 -0.12
C MET A 1 -40.22 13.74 -0.11
N LEU A 2 -39.55 13.99 1.02
CA LEU A 2 -38.45 14.94 1.11
C LEU A 2 -37.23 14.28 0.47
N SER A 3 -36.91 14.65 -0.77
CA SER A 3 -35.72 14.16 -1.43
C SER A 3 -34.48 14.62 -0.66
N LEU A 4 -33.51 13.71 -0.51
CA LEU A 4 -32.21 13.99 0.10
C LEU A 4 -31.55 15.27 -0.48
N SER A 5 -31.88 15.60 -1.74
CA SER A 5 -31.44 16.81 -2.44
C SER A 5 -31.79 18.11 -1.69
N ASN A 6 -32.98 18.23 -1.10
CA ASN A 6 -33.43 19.48 -0.50
C ASN A 6 -32.74 19.76 0.86
N TYR A 7 -32.33 18.70 1.57
CA TYR A 7 -31.52 18.81 2.79
C TYR A 7 -30.04 19.08 2.47
N LEU A 8 -29.53 18.57 1.36
CA LEU A 8 -28.17 18.88 0.91
C LEU A 8 -28.04 20.33 0.42
N GLN A 9 -29.09 20.86 -0.22
CA GLN A 9 -29.19 22.28 -0.61
C GLN A 9 -29.22 23.22 0.59
N SER A 10 -29.98 22.90 1.66
CA SER A 10 -30.07 23.76 2.84
C SER A 10 -28.79 23.82 3.68
N LEU A 11 -27.95 22.78 3.61
CA LEU A 11 -26.64 22.75 4.27
C LEU A 11 -25.52 23.42 3.44
N GLN A 12 -25.85 24.03 2.29
CA GLN A 12 -24.85 24.55 1.33
C GLN A 12 -23.76 23.53 0.97
N ILE A 13 -24.06 22.23 1.14
CA ILE A 13 -23.07 21.17 0.91
C ILE A 13 -22.65 21.16 -0.56
N GLU A 14 -23.56 21.45 -1.48
CA GLU A 14 -23.23 21.61 -2.91
C GLU A 14 -22.33 22.82 -3.19
N TYR A 15 -22.45 23.90 -2.40
CA TYR A 15 -21.59 25.08 -2.54
C TYR A 15 -20.21 24.83 -1.92
N VAL A 16 -20.15 24.23 -0.73
CA VAL A 16 -18.89 23.84 -0.08
C VAL A 16 -18.18 22.73 -0.86
N LEU A 17 -18.88 21.68 -1.29
CA LEU A 17 -18.36 20.69 -2.22
C LEU A 17 -17.95 21.37 -3.52
N GLY A 18 -18.77 22.25 -4.07
CA GLY A 18 -18.46 23.01 -5.29
C GLY A 18 -17.17 23.84 -5.18
N ILE A 19 -16.90 24.48 -4.04
CA ILE A 19 -15.63 25.18 -3.77
C ILE A 19 -14.46 24.19 -3.66
N ILE A 20 -14.70 23.02 -3.06
CA ILE A 20 -13.68 21.98 -2.82
C ILE A 20 -13.37 21.17 -4.09
N THR A 21 -14.36 20.95 -4.96
CA THR A 21 -14.32 20.03 -6.10
C THR A 21 -14.39 20.70 -7.46
N LYS A 22 -14.73 22.00 -7.58
CA LYS A 22 -14.57 22.69 -8.87
C LYS A 22 -13.10 22.66 -9.26
N LYS A 23 -12.77 21.86 -10.27
CA LYS A 23 -11.55 22.07 -11.05
C LYS A 23 -11.74 23.45 -11.69
N GLU A 24 -10.89 24.42 -11.33
CA GLU A 24 -10.78 25.63 -12.14
C GLU A 24 -10.30 25.18 -13.52
N ASP A 25 -10.90 25.70 -14.59
CA ASP A 25 -10.71 25.24 -15.98
C ASP A 25 -9.25 25.30 -16.46
N ASN A 26 -8.37 25.94 -15.68
CA ASN A 26 -6.94 25.92 -15.91
C ASN A 26 -6.28 24.93 -14.95
N GLN A 27 -6.20 23.65 -15.35
CA GLN A 27 -5.41 22.63 -14.67
C GLN A 27 -4.01 23.17 -14.31
N ILE A 28 -3.49 22.75 -13.15
CA ILE A 28 -2.08 22.95 -12.81
C ILE A 28 -1.26 22.29 -13.94
N SER A 29 -0.62 23.10 -14.78
CA SER A 29 0.14 22.59 -15.92
C SER A 29 1.40 21.89 -15.41
N THR A 30 1.33 20.55 -15.38
CA THR A 30 2.51 19.72 -15.20
C THR A 30 3.47 19.95 -16.37
N THR A 31 4.77 19.78 -16.13
CA THR A 31 5.79 19.92 -17.17
C THR A 31 6.56 18.61 -17.35
N GLY A 32 7.26 18.50 -18.47
CA GLY A 32 8.13 17.36 -18.76
C GLY A 32 7.37 16.04 -18.83
N LYS A 33 7.94 15.00 -18.18
CA LYS A 33 7.40 13.63 -18.27
C LYS A 33 5.98 13.52 -17.71
N PHE A 34 5.60 14.33 -16.71
CA PHE A 34 4.27 14.24 -16.10
C PHE A 34 3.16 14.84 -16.95
N ALA A 35 3.49 15.78 -17.85
CA ALA A 35 2.54 16.30 -18.84
C ALA A 35 2.14 15.21 -19.86
N LEU A 36 3.04 14.27 -20.16
CA LEU A 36 2.74 13.14 -21.06
C LEU A 36 1.81 12.10 -20.44
N TYR A 37 1.66 12.10 -19.11
CA TYR A 37 0.86 11.12 -18.36
C TYR A 37 -0.41 11.72 -17.75
N ASP A 38 -0.77 12.97 -18.10
CA ASP A 38 -1.95 13.69 -17.59
C ASP A 38 -2.14 13.53 -16.07
N VAL A 39 -1.06 13.72 -15.31
CA VAL A 39 -1.09 13.52 -13.86
C VAL A 39 -1.83 14.65 -13.17
N ASP A 40 -2.96 14.33 -12.54
CA ASP A 40 -3.73 15.27 -11.71
C ASP A 40 -2.96 15.61 -10.41
N CYS A 41 -2.45 16.84 -10.32
CA CYS A 41 -1.76 17.35 -9.13
C CYS A 41 -2.71 17.72 -7.97
N ASP A 42 -4.02 17.80 -8.20
CA ASP A 42 -4.98 18.29 -7.20
C ASP A 42 -5.03 17.35 -5.98
N LEU A 43 -4.44 17.82 -4.87
CA LEU A 43 -4.29 17.03 -3.66
C LEU A 43 -5.66 16.69 -3.04
N ILE A 44 -6.62 17.61 -3.09
CA ILE A 44 -7.92 17.43 -2.43
C ILE A 44 -8.72 16.33 -3.13
N LEU A 45 -8.85 16.42 -4.46
CA LEU A 45 -9.59 15.41 -5.25
C LEU A 45 -9.01 14.01 -5.06
N ASN A 46 -7.69 13.92 -4.95
CA ASN A 46 -6.99 12.67 -4.76
C ASN A 46 -7.07 12.10 -3.34
N LEU A 47 -7.12 12.97 -2.32
CA LEU A 47 -7.24 12.55 -0.92
C LEU A 47 -8.69 12.21 -0.54
N ILE A 48 -9.71 12.76 -1.21
CA ILE A 48 -11.12 12.50 -0.88
C ILE A 48 -11.46 10.99 -0.80
N PRO A 49 -11.12 10.15 -1.80
CA PRO A 49 -11.38 8.71 -1.72
C PRO A 49 -10.69 8.05 -0.52
N GLN A 50 -9.46 8.47 -0.21
CA GLN A 50 -8.67 7.92 0.90
C GLN A 50 -9.21 8.37 2.26
N MET A 51 -9.63 9.63 2.38
CA MET A 51 -10.31 10.16 3.56
C MET A 51 -11.64 9.46 3.78
N PHE A 52 -12.40 9.19 2.72
CA PHE A 52 -13.64 8.42 2.79
C PHE A 52 -13.38 6.98 3.26
N GLN A 53 -12.37 6.31 2.71
CA GLN A 53 -11.94 4.99 3.17
C GLN A 53 -11.53 4.98 4.65
N LEU A 54 -10.76 6.00 5.09
CA LEU A 54 -10.34 6.15 6.48
C LEU A 54 -11.53 6.35 7.42
N ILE A 55 -12.48 7.23 7.05
CA ILE A 55 -13.69 7.49 7.83
C ILE A 55 -14.53 6.21 7.94
N ILE A 56 -14.71 5.47 6.84
CA ILE A 56 -15.41 4.18 6.84
C ILE A 56 -14.70 3.21 7.80
N LEU A 57 -13.38 3.07 7.68
CA LEU A 57 -12.58 2.18 8.51
C LEU A 57 -12.71 2.52 10.00
N LEU A 58 -12.55 3.80 10.36
CA LEU A 58 -12.70 4.29 11.73
C LEU A 58 -14.12 4.05 12.25
N THR A 59 -15.14 4.25 11.40
CA THR A 59 -16.53 3.98 11.75
C THR A 59 -16.76 2.50 12.03
N ILE A 60 -16.22 1.60 11.19
CA ILE A 60 -16.27 0.15 11.40
C ILE A 60 -15.58 -0.24 12.71
N ILE A 61 -14.38 0.29 12.97
CA ILE A 61 -13.63 0.01 14.21
C ILE A 61 -14.40 0.50 15.43
N TYR A 62 -14.93 1.73 15.40
CA TYR A 62 -15.69 2.33 16.49
C TYR A 62 -17.00 1.57 16.76
N LYS A 63 -17.73 1.20 15.70
CA LYS A 63 -19.00 0.47 15.79
C LYS A 63 -18.83 -1.04 15.87
N SER A 64 -17.61 -1.57 15.82
CA SER A 64 -17.32 -3.01 15.78
C SER A 64 -18.03 -3.83 16.84
N LYS A 65 -18.13 -3.32 18.09
CA LYS A 65 -18.89 -3.98 19.17
C LYS A 65 -20.39 -4.07 18.87
N LYS A 66 -20.99 -2.99 18.35
CA LYS A 66 -22.41 -2.98 17.95
C LYS A 66 -22.64 -3.90 16.75
N ILE A 67 -21.74 -3.88 15.77
CA ILE A 67 -21.78 -4.79 14.61
C ILE A 67 -21.73 -6.25 15.07
N TYR A 68 -20.84 -6.58 16.01
CA TYR A 68 -20.74 -7.93 16.57
C TYR A 68 -22.00 -8.37 17.32
N VAL A 69 -22.61 -7.48 18.12
CA VAL A 69 -23.86 -7.77 18.82
C VAL A 69 -25.01 -7.97 17.83
N MET A 70 -25.15 -7.11 16.81
CA MET A 70 -26.15 -7.32 15.74
C MET A 70 -25.92 -8.63 15.00
N TYR A 71 -24.67 -8.93 14.66
CA TYR A 71 -24.28 -10.17 14.02
C TYR A 71 -24.67 -11.38 14.87
N GLN A 72 -24.38 -11.36 16.18
CA GLN A 72 -24.78 -12.43 17.10
C GLN A 72 -26.31 -12.58 17.18
N ASN A 73 -27.04 -11.48 17.27
CA ASN A 73 -28.51 -11.50 17.37
C ASN A 73 -29.19 -11.96 16.07
N PHE A 74 -28.63 -11.60 14.91
CA PHE A 74 -29.16 -12.02 13.62
C PHE A 74 -28.90 -13.51 13.38
N PHE A 75 -27.67 -13.95 13.64
CA PHE A 75 -27.30 -15.35 13.43
C PHE A 75 -27.84 -16.28 14.49
N SER A 76 -28.04 -15.86 15.75
CA SER A 76 -28.69 -16.70 16.76
C SER A 76 -30.13 -17.05 16.38
N LYS A 77 -30.88 -16.07 15.85
CA LYS A 77 -32.25 -16.27 15.33
C LYS A 77 -32.30 -17.14 14.09
N LEU A 78 -31.34 -16.97 13.18
CA LEU A 78 -31.24 -17.85 12.01
C LEU A 78 -30.88 -19.28 12.43
N PHE A 79 -29.88 -19.45 13.29
CA PHE A 79 -29.45 -20.78 13.74
C PHE A 79 -30.54 -21.54 14.49
N SER A 80 -31.30 -20.86 15.36
CA SER A 80 -32.43 -21.48 16.08
C SER A 80 -33.50 -21.98 15.11
N ASN A 81 -33.82 -21.18 14.09
CA ASN A 81 -34.85 -21.54 13.10
C ASN A 81 -34.37 -22.64 12.13
N TYR A 82 -33.08 -22.64 11.78
CA TYR A 82 -32.48 -23.64 10.88
C TYR A 82 -32.25 -25.00 11.56
N GLN A 83 -31.85 -25.03 12.84
CA GLN A 83 -31.71 -26.28 13.61
C GLN A 83 -33.04 -27.03 13.75
N LEU A 84 -34.17 -26.31 13.77
CA LEU A 84 -35.51 -26.89 13.82
C LEU A 84 -35.97 -27.50 12.49
N GLN A 85 -35.42 -27.05 11.35
CA GLN A 85 -36.05 -27.33 10.04
C GLN A 85 -35.32 -28.33 9.15
N ASN A 86 -33.97 -28.48 9.19
CA ASN A 86 -33.29 -29.51 8.37
C ASN A 86 -31.80 -29.73 8.75
N PRO A 87 -31.39 -30.94 9.23
CA PRO A 87 -30.02 -31.20 9.69
C PRO A 87 -29.02 -31.67 8.61
N LYS A 88 -29.37 -31.73 7.32
CA LYS A 88 -28.52 -32.42 6.31
C LYS A 88 -27.53 -31.51 5.56
N SER A 89 -26.24 -31.82 5.77
CA SER A 89 -24.98 -31.64 5.01
C SER A 89 -24.66 -30.39 4.15
N VAL A 90 -25.60 -29.67 3.55
CA VAL A 90 -25.29 -28.54 2.64
C VAL A 90 -24.95 -27.25 3.42
N ASN A 91 -25.39 -27.14 4.67
CA ASN A 91 -25.24 -25.92 5.48
C ASN A 91 -23.89 -25.77 6.20
N GLN A 92 -23.03 -26.79 6.22
CA GLN A 92 -21.76 -26.71 6.97
C GLN A 92 -20.81 -25.64 6.42
N LYS A 93 -20.74 -25.45 5.08
CA LYS A 93 -19.93 -24.40 4.47
C LYS A 93 -20.43 -23.00 4.79
N MET A 94 -21.76 -22.81 4.80
CA MET A 94 -22.39 -21.53 5.14
C MET A 94 -22.17 -21.22 6.63
N ILE A 95 -22.37 -22.21 7.50
CA ILE A 95 -22.08 -22.11 8.94
C ILE A 95 -20.61 -21.77 9.18
N GLN A 96 -19.69 -22.42 8.47
CA GLN A 96 -18.26 -22.16 8.61
C GLN A 96 -17.86 -20.79 8.07
N PHE A 97 -18.48 -20.33 6.98
CA PHE A 97 -18.33 -18.96 6.49
C PHE A 97 -18.82 -17.94 7.51
N ILE A 98 -20.01 -18.16 8.10
CA ILE A 98 -20.58 -17.34 9.16
C ILE A 98 -19.59 -17.28 10.33
N LEU A 99 -19.18 -18.41 10.89
CA LEU A 99 -18.22 -18.48 12.00
C LEU A 99 -16.90 -17.75 11.66
N ASN A 100 -16.38 -17.92 10.45
CA ASN A 100 -15.19 -17.20 9.99
C ASN A 100 -15.39 -15.69 10.00
N VAL A 101 -16.53 -15.18 9.50
CA VAL A 101 -16.88 -13.75 9.56
C VAL A 101 -16.96 -13.26 11.01
N GLY A 102 -17.60 -14.00 11.90
CA GLY A 102 -17.67 -13.66 13.33
C GLY A 102 -16.28 -13.59 13.99
N GLN A 103 -15.37 -14.50 13.64
CA GLN A 103 -13.97 -14.46 14.08
C GLN A 103 -13.23 -13.23 13.54
N GLN A 104 -13.45 -12.81 12.29
CA GLN A 104 -12.85 -11.58 11.77
C GLN A 104 -13.37 -10.34 12.50
N ILE A 105 -14.68 -10.25 12.78
CA ILE A 105 -15.25 -9.14 13.56
C ILE A 105 -14.66 -9.11 14.98
N LYS A 106 -14.45 -10.27 15.62
CA LYS A 106 -13.78 -10.37 16.92
C LYS A 106 -12.33 -9.87 16.88
N LYS A 107 -11.60 -10.13 15.78
CA LYS A 107 -10.26 -9.55 15.55
C LYS A 107 -10.33 -8.02 15.42
N ILE A 108 -11.31 -7.48 14.71
CA ILE A 108 -11.53 -6.02 14.59
C ILE A 108 -11.77 -5.39 15.97
N ILE A 109 -12.58 -6.02 16.83
CA ILE A 109 -12.78 -5.56 18.22
C ILE A 109 -11.46 -5.57 19.00
N LYS A 110 -10.63 -6.61 18.83
CA LYS A 110 -9.30 -6.64 19.47
C LYS A 110 -8.40 -5.51 18.98
N TYR A 111 -8.44 -5.17 17.69
CA TYR A 111 -7.69 -4.04 17.13
C TYR A 111 -8.14 -2.69 17.68
N ARG A 112 -9.42 -2.51 18.00
CA ARG A 112 -9.92 -1.30 18.68
C ARG A 112 -9.17 -1.02 19.99
N HIS A 113 -8.87 -2.06 20.77
CA HIS A 113 -8.15 -1.94 22.05
C HIS A 113 -6.63 -1.79 21.89
N GLN A 114 -6.10 -2.01 20.68
CA GLN A 114 -4.67 -1.93 20.38
C GLN A 114 -4.34 -0.73 19.47
N PHE A 115 -5.26 0.23 19.35
CA PHE A 115 -5.09 1.44 18.55
C PHE A 115 -3.91 2.25 19.08
N SER A 116 -2.75 1.99 18.48
CA SER A 116 -1.44 2.52 18.83
C SER A 116 -0.73 2.93 17.54
N LEU A 117 0.31 3.75 17.65
CA LEU A 117 1.17 4.12 16.52
C LEU A 117 1.64 2.91 15.69
N ARG A 118 1.68 1.71 16.30
CA ARG A 118 2.00 0.43 15.64
C ARG A 118 0.99 0.00 14.56
N LEU A 119 -0.31 0.31 14.69
CA LEU A 119 -1.32 -0.01 13.67
C LEU A 119 -1.41 1.08 12.59
N ILE A 120 -1.05 2.31 12.97
CA ILE A 120 -1.04 3.46 12.08
C ILE A 120 0.08 3.33 11.04
N MET A 121 1.28 2.92 11.46
CA MET A 121 2.45 2.76 10.58
C MET A 121 2.20 1.87 9.35
N PRO A 122 1.65 0.64 9.47
CA PRO A 122 1.31 -0.18 8.31
C PRO A 122 0.28 0.46 7.37
N ILE A 123 -0.75 1.12 7.91
CA ILE A 123 -1.79 1.77 7.11
C ILE A 123 -1.20 2.91 6.29
N PHE A 124 -0.36 3.74 6.91
CA PHE A 124 0.37 4.78 6.20
C PHE A 124 1.34 4.16 5.17
N SER A 125 2.08 3.11 5.52
CA SER A 125 3.03 2.48 4.59
C SER A 125 2.37 1.90 3.32
N LEU A 126 1.11 1.45 3.41
CA LEU A 126 0.38 0.88 2.26
C LEU A 126 0.03 1.94 1.20
N ASN A 127 -0.27 3.17 1.63
CA ASN A 127 -0.66 4.27 0.74
C ASN A 127 0.41 5.37 0.66
N ALA A 128 1.53 5.24 1.36
CA ALA A 128 2.57 6.25 1.43
C ALA A 128 3.13 6.59 0.05
N TRP A 129 3.23 5.60 -0.84
CA TRP A 129 3.73 5.80 -2.20
C TRP A 129 2.88 6.83 -2.97
N ASP A 130 1.56 6.61 -3.07
CA ASP A 130 0.65 7.50 -3.81
C ASP A 130 0.50 8.87 -3.13
N ILE A 131 0.36 8.88 -1.80
CA ILE A 131 0.21 10.11 -1.01
C ILE A 131 1.46 10.98 -1.13
N LEU A 132 2.66 10.43 -0.89
CA LEU A 132 3.91 11.18 -0.96
C LEU A 132 4.15 11.71 -2.38
N PHE A 133 3.88 10.91 -3.41
CA PHE A 133 4.01 11.37 -4.79
C PHE A 133 3.16 12.62 -5.06
N LYS A 134 1.88 12.57 -4.73
CA LYS A 134 0.94 13.67 -4.96
C LYS A 134 1.23 14.90 -4.12
N LEU A 135 1.64 14.70 -2.86
CA LEU A 135 2.10 15.80 -2.00
C LEU A 135 3.28 16.53 -2.63
N LEU A 136 4.29 15.79 -3.09
CA LEU A 136 5.48 16.38 -3.70
C LEU A 136 5.16 17.05 -5.04
N LEU A 137 4.25 16.48 -5.83
CA LEU A 137 3.74 17.12 -7.04
C LEU A 137 3.05 18.45 -6.74
N GLN A 138 2.17 18.48 -5.75
CA GLN A 138 1.50 19.71 -5.33
C GLN A 138 2.53 20.75 -4.88
N ILE A 139 3.52 20.37 -4.05
CA ILE A 139 4.57 21.28 -3.60
C ILE A 139 5.38 21.83 -4.77
N HIS A 140 5.73 20.99 -5.76
CA HIS A 140 6.59 21.37 -6.87
C HIS A 140 5.88 22.23 -7.94
N PHE A 141 4.63 21.89 -8.27
CA PHE A 141 3.88 22.54 -9.35
C PHE A 141 2.94 23.66 -8.87
N ASN A 142 2.86 23.94 -7.57
CA ASN A 142 2.05 25.05 -7.07
C ASN A 142 2.63 26.39 -7.54
N LYS A 143 2.05 26.93 -8.62
CA LYS A 143 2.49 28.17 -9.27
C LYS A 143 1.52 29.34 -9.07
N ARG A 144 0.36 29.12 -8.44
CA ARG A 144 -0.70 30.12 -8.34
C ARG A 144 -1.01 30.48 -6.89
N GLN A 145 -1.54 31.69 -6.72
CA GLN A 145 -1.83 32.31 -5.43
C GLN A 145 -3.31 32.20 -5.04
N ASN A 146 -4.07 31.23 -5.58
CA ASN A 146 -5.47 31.09 -5.18
C ASN A 146 -5.55 30.54 -3.75
N SER A 147 -6.54 31.00 -2.97
CA SER A 147 -6.72 30.62 -1.57
C SER A 147 -6.88 29.10 -1.38
N ARG A 148 -7.52 28.42 -2.34
CA ARG A 148 -7.63 26.95 -2.38
C ARG A 148 -6.27 26.28 -2.52
N GLU A 149 -5.42 26.76 -3.42
CA GLU A 149 -4.09 26.19 -3.65
C GLU A 149 -3.14 26.47 -2.48
N GLN A 150 -3.25 27.65 -1.85
CA GLN A 150 -2.55 27.96 -0.60
C GLN A 150 -2.97 27.00 0.52
N PHE A 151 -4.26 26.72 0.66
CA PHE A 151 -4.77 25.73 1.60
C PHE A 151 -4.23 24.34 1.29
N GLN A 152 -4.26 23.91 0.02
CA GLN A 152 -3.69 22.63 -0.41
C GLN A 152 -2.20 22.53 -0.12
N TYR A 153 -1.46 23.62 -0.32
CA TYR A 153 -0.03 23.70 -0.01
C TYR A 153 0.23 23.56 1.49
N ILE A 154 -0.51 24.29 2.35
CA ILE A 154 -0.42 24.17 3.81
C ILE A 154 -0.74 22.74 4.26
N CYS A 155 -1.81 22.14 3.72
CA CYS A 155 -2.14 20.74 3.97
C CYS A 155 -1.03 19.80 3.50
N SER A 156 -0.40 20.08 2.36
CA SER A 156 0.68 19.24 1.85
C SER A 156 1.91 19.26 2.75
N LEU A 157 2.29 20.44 3.25
CA LEU A 157 3.37 20.63 4.21
C LEU A 157 3.06 20.01 5.57
N SER A 158 1.81 20.09 6.05
CA SER A 158 1.44 19.49 7.33
C SER A 158 1.49 17.97 7.28
N ILE A 159 1.04 17.35 6.17
CA ILE A 159 1.15 15.90 5.99
C ILE A 159 2.62 15.50 5.83
N LEU A 160 3.43 16.28 5.10
CA LEU A 160 4.86 16.02 4.94
C LEU A 160 5.61 16.06 6.28
N THR A 161 5.36 17.08 7.09
CA THR A 161 5.96 17.20 8.44
C THR A 161 5.49 16.07 9.35
N PHE A 162 4.24 15.61 9.23
CA PHE A 162 3.76 14.41 9.91
C PHE A 162 4.54 13.14 9.50
N TYR A 163 4.84 12.94 8.21
CA TYR A 163 5.69 11.83 7.77
C TYR A 163 7.11 11.92 8.34
N LEU A 164 7.72 13.11 8.34
CA LEU A 164 9.06 13.31 8.90
C LEU A 164 9.09 13.06 10.41
N THR A 165 8.07 13.48 11.16
CA THR A 165 8.01 13.21 12.60
C THR A 165 7.87 11.72 12.90
N ILE A 166 7.07 10.97 12.13
CA ILE A 166 7.00 9.50 12.25
C ILE A 166 8.37 8.86 12.01
N ILE A 167 9.08 9.27 10.96
CA ILE A 167 10.41 8.75 10.64
C ILE A 167 11.39 9.05 11.78
N LEU A 168 11.47 10.30 12.24
CA LEU A 168 12.35 10.71 13.35
C LEU A 168 12.03 9.97 14.65
N GLN A 169 10.74 9.87 14.99
CA GLN A 169 10.29 9.18 16.21
C GLN A 169 10.68 7.69 16.18
N SER A 170 10.60 7.05 15.03
CA SER A 170 10.97 5.64 14.90
C SER A 170 12.48 5.37 15.07
N TYR A 171 13.33 6.40 14.95
CA TYR A 171 14.76 6.31 15.25
C TYR A 171 15.13 6.70 16.69
N SER A 172 14.20 7.31 17.43
CA SER A 172 14.44 7.66 18.83
C SER A 172 14.66 6.40 19.68
N LYS A 173 15.86 6.29 20.27
CA LYS A 173 16.32 5.13 21.05
C LYS A 173 15.43 4.83 22.26
N SER A 174 14.69 5.81 22.78
CA SER A 174 13.87 5.70 24.00
C SER A 174 12.63 4.84 23.82
N ILE A 175 12.02 4.81 22.63
CA ILE A 175 10.81 4.02 22.36
C ILE A 175 11.15 2.56 22.05
N ILE A 176 12.28 2.32 21.37
CA ILE A 176 12.68 0.97 20.93
C ILE A 176 13.10 0.08 22.11
N LYS A 177 13.81 0.64 23.11
CA LYS A 177 14.38 -0.14 24.23
C LYS A 177 13.33 -0.68 25.21
N ASN A 178 12.20 0.00 25.36
CA ASN A 178 11.25 -0.30 26.45
C ASN A 178 10.10 -1.23 26.04
N GLN A 179 9.93 -1.57 24.75
CA GLN A 179 8.71 -2.25 24.28
C GLN A 179 8.93 -3.40 23.28
N PHE A 180 10.14 -3.62 22.74
CA PHE A 180 10.34 -4.54 21.63
C PHE A 180 11.45 -5.56 21.86
N THR A 181 11.20 -6.81 21.45
CA THR A 181 12.25 -7.81 21.25
C THR A 181 13.16 -7.42 20.09
N ASP A 182 14.43 -7.83 20.12
CA ASP A 182 15.45 -7.48 19.10
C ASP A 182 15.04 -7.78 17.65
N LYS A 183 14.21 -8.82 17.44
CA LYS A 183 13.70 -9.15 16.10
C LYS A 183 12.65 -8.17 15.60
N ASN A 184 11.71 -7.77 16.47
CA ASN A 184 10.66 -6.81 16.11
C ASN A 184 11.24 -5.40 15.89
N SER A 185 12.27 -5.03 16.64
CA SER A 185 12.92 -3.72 16.48
C SER A 185 13.64 -3.59 15.13
N LEU A 186 14.28 -4.66 14.64
CA LEU A 186 14.91 -4.68 13.31
C LEU A 186 13.89 -4.57 12.18
N GLN A 187 12.75 -5.25 12.28
CA GLN A 187 11.67 -5.14 11.29
C GLN A 187 11.06 -3.73 11.24
N ILE A 188 10.87 -3.09 12.40
CA ILE A 188 10.39 -1.70 12.48
C ILE A 188 11.40 -0.76 11.81
N ARG A 189 12.70 -0.93 12.08
CA ARG A 189 13.77 -0.14 11.42
C ARG A 189 13.77 -0.32 9.91
N TYR A 190 13.60 -1.56 9.43
CA TYR A 190 13.49 -1.83 8.00
C TYR A 190 12.27 -1.11 7.39
N ALA A 191 11.10 -1.19 8.03
CA ALA A 191 9.90 -0.53 7.53
C ALA A 191 10.06 1.01 7.46
N THR A 192 10.69 1.61 8.47
CA THR A 192 11.02 3.04 8.42
C THR A 192 11.99 3.36 7.28
N LEU A 193 13.06 2.57 7.11
CA LEU A 193 14.02 2.77 6.02
C LEU A 193 13.39 2.66 4.65
N ASP A 194 12.43 1.74 4.47
CA ASP A 194 11.71 1.58 3.21
C ASP A 194 10.79 2.79 2.92
N ILE A 195 10.11 3.34 3.94
CA ILE A 195 9.35 4.58 3.82
C ILE A 195 10.28 5.75 3.45
N PHE A 196 11.43 5.87 4.12
CA PHE A 196 12.42 6.91 3.84
C PHE A 196 13.00 6.80 2.43
N ARG A 197 13.32 5.59 1.97
CA ARG A 197 13.74 5.31 0.60
C ARG A 197 12.67 5.71 -0.41
N THR A 198 11.42 5.35 -0.14
CA THR A 198 10.28 5.71 -0.99
C THR A 198 10.13 7.22 -1.06
N PHE A 199 10.34 7.93 0.04
CA PHE A 199 10.34 9.38 0.07
C PHE A 199 11.47 9.98 -0.79
N LEU A 200 12.71 9.50 -0.63
CA LEU A 200 13.84 9.91 -1.47
C LEU A 200 13.60 9.64 -2.95
N PHE A 201 13.04 8.47 -3.28
CA PHE A 201 12.71 8.12 -4.66
C PHE A 201 11.78 9.15 -5.29
N HIS A 202 10.69 9.53 -4.60
CA HIS A 202 9.75 10.51 -5.13
C HIS A 202 10.35 11.92 -5.23
N ILE A 203 11.19 12.33 -4.27
CA ILE A 203 11.93 13.61 -4.38
C ILE A 203 12.75 13.62 -5.67
N VAL A 204 13.52 12.55 -5.92
CA VAL A 204 14.35 12.44 -7.13
C VAL A 204 13.48 12.43 -8.39
N LEU A 205 12.34 11.75 -8.36
CA LEU A 205 11.44 11.63 -9.50
C LEU A 205 10.78 12.98 -9.84
N VAL A 206 10.37 13.76 -8.84
CA VAL A 206 9.65 15.04 -9.03
C VAL A 206 10.58 16.22 -9.24
N PHE A 207 11.65 16.38 -8.44
CA PHE A 207 12.46 17.60 -8.47
C PHE A 207 13.59 17.58 -9.50
N PHE A 208 14.08 16.40 -9.91
CA PHE A 208 15.22 16.29 -10.83
C PHE A 208 14.80 15.99 -12.29
N GLN A 209 13.57 16.32 -12.67
CA GLN A 209 13.06 16.03 -14.02
C GLN A 209 13.84 16.70 -15.15
N SER A 210 14.34 17.90 -14.92
CA SER A 210 15.14 18.66 -15.89
C SER A 210 16.54 18.07 -16.11
N GLN A 211 17.03 17.27 -15.16
CA GLN A 211 18.39 16.72 -15.17
C GLN A 211 18.34 15.19 -15.25
N SER A 212 18.05 14.67 -16.44
CA SER A 212 17.81 13.24 -16.67
C SER A 212 18.97 12.33 -16.22
N ILE A 213 20.23 12.76 -16.46
CA ILE A 213 21.43 12.03 -16.06
C ILE A 213 21.52 11.95 -14.53
N ILE A 214 21.41 13.09 -13.83
CA ILE A 214 21.47 13.15 -12.36
C ILE A 214 20.31 12.36 -11.76
N GLN A 215 19.11 12.49 -12.31
CA GLN A 215 17.93 11.72 -11.90
C GLN A 215 18.20 10.20 -11.99
N SER A 216 18.73 9.72 -13.11
CA SER A 216 19.04 8.29 -13.29
C SER A 216 20.10 7.78 -12.30
N LEU A 217 21.13 8.58 -12.04
CA LEU A 217 22.20 8.24 -11.09
C LEU A 217 21.68 8.21 -9.64
N LEU A 218 20.86 9.18 -9.25
CA LEU A 218 20.24 9.21 -7.92
C LEU A 218 19.26 8.04 -7.71
N ILE A 219 18.51 7.65 -8.73
CA ILE A 219 17.66 6.44 -8.67
C ILE A 219 18.53 5.19 -8.49
N ALA A 220 19.62 5.06 -9.24
CA ALA A 220 20.54 3.93 -9.10
C ALA A 220 21.13 3.84 -7.69
N ILE A 221 21.61 4.96 -7.14
CA ILE A 221 22.14 5.03 -5.77
C ILE A 221 21.07 4.63 -4.76
N ASN A 222 19.83 5.11 -4.93
CA ASN A 222 18.73 4.78 -4.02
C ASN A 222 18.41 3.27 -4.03
N SER A 223 18.41 2.63 -5.21
CA SER A 223 18.21 1.18 -5.32
C SER A 223 19.38 0.37 -4.74
N ILE A 224 20.64 0.81 -4.93
CA ILE A 224 21.81 0.16 -4.32
C ILE A 224 21.77 0.27 -2.78
N LEU A 225 21.43 1.44 -2.25
CA LEU A 225 21.23 1.63 -0.82
C LEU A 225 20.12 0.71 -0.28
N HIS A 226 19.06 0.50 -1.07
CA HIS A 226 18.00 -0.42 -0.68
C HIS A 226 18.47 -1.87 -0.61
N CYS A 227 19.29 -2.33 -1.56
CA CYS A 227 19.93 -3.65 -1.49
C CYS A 227 20.69 -3.83 -0.17
N PHE A 228 21.42 -2.80 0.26
CA PHE A 228 22.12 -2.81 1.56
C PHE A 228 21.15 -2.89 2.74
N PHE A 229 20.05 -2.14 2.74
CA PHE A 229 19.04 -2.19 3.79
C PHE A 229 18.34 -3.54 3.88
N ILE A 230 17.99 -4.14 2.73
CA ILE A 230 17.47 -5.51 2.64
C ILE A 230 18.49 -6.48 3.23
N GLN A 231 19.77 -6.34 2.87
CA GLN A 231 20.81 -7.24 3.36
C GLN A 231 21.00 -7.17 4.88
N LYS A 232 20.95 -5.97 5.47
CA LYS A 232 21.28 -5.76 6.87
C LYS A 232 20.08 -5.88 7.82
N TYR A 233 18.89 -5.43 7.41
CA TYR A 233 17.75 -5.24 8.32
C TYR A 233 16.53 -6.11 8.01
N GLN A 234 16.36 -6.56 6.76
CA GLN A 234 15.18 -7.35 6.40
C GLN A 234 15.28 -8.79 6.94
N GLN A 235 14.42 -9.11 7.90
CA GLN A 235 14.30 -10.45 8.47
C GLN A 235 13.27 -11.29 7.71
N ILE A 236 13.68 -11.82 6.55
CA ILE A 236 12.86 -12.74 5.74
C ILE A 236 13.73 -13.93 5.32
N ASN A 237 13.09 -15.01 4.86
CA ASN A 237 13.73 -16.17 4.26
C ASN A 237 14.76 -15.79 3.19
N LYS A 238 15.83 -16.59 3.07
CA LYS A 238 16.96 -16.33 2.15
C LYS A 238 16.50 -16.16 0.69
N LEU A 239 15.52 -16.95 0.24
CA LEU A 239 14.98 -16.87 -1.12
C LEU A 239 14.24 -15.54 -1.34
N ASP A 240 13.40 -15.12 -0.39
CA ASP A 240 12.68 -13.85 -0.49
C ASP A 240 13.63 -12.67 -0.52
N LYS A 241 14.68 -12.73 0.31
CA LYS A 241 15.74 -11.75 0.35
C LYS A 241 16.49 -11.68 -0.99
N PHE A 242 16.83 -12.82 -1.57
CA PHE A 242 17.47 -12.89 -2.90
C PHE A 242 16.58 -12.26 -3.98
N VAL A 243 15.29 -12.60 -4.03
CA VAL A 243 14.36 -12.04 -5.02
C VAL A 243 14.28 -10.52 -4.86
N ASN A 244 14.16 -10.00 -3.63
CA ASN A 244 14.08 -8.56 -3.39
C ASN A 244 15.38 -7.82 -3.76
N ILE A 245 16.55 -8.39 -3.45
CA ILE A 245 17.84 -7.83 -3.86
C ILE A 245 17.97 -7.86 -5.38
N PHE A 246 17.57 -8.96 -6.02
CA PHE A 246 17.62 -9.09 -7.48
C PHE A 246 16.76 -8.02 -8.15
N THR A 247 15.52 -7.82 -7.69
CA THR A 247 14.63 -6.78 -8.25
C THR A 247 15.23 -5.39 -8.12
N GLU A 248 15.79 -5.03 -6.97
CA GLU A 248 16.41 -3.71 -6.78
C GLU A 248 17.71 -3.56 -7.58
N ALA A 249 18.52 -4.61 -7.69
CA ALA A 249 19.71 -4.63 -8.52
C ALA A 249 19.36 -4.46 -10.01
N THR A 250 18.26 -5.05 -10.48
CA THR A 250 17.81 -4.86 -11.86
C THR A 250 17.36 -3.42 -12.13
N VAL A 251 16.71 -2.76 -11.16
CA VAL A 251 16.34 -1.34 -11.27
C VAL A 251 17.58 -0.44 -11.24
N ALA A 252 18.56 -0.74 -10.38
CA ALA A 252 19.84 -0.03 -10.35
C ALA A 252 20.62 -0.18 -11.67
N LEU A 253 20.71 -1.39 -12.21
CA LEU A 253 21.32 -1.63 -13.52
C LEU A 253 20.60 -0.85 -14.61
N PHE A 254 19.28 -1.00 -14.71
CA PHE A 254 18.46 -0.30 -15.70
C PHE A 254 18.66 1.22 -15.64
N SER A 255 18.60 1.80 -14.44
CA SER A 255 18.81 3.25 -14.27
C SER A 255 20.20 3.71 -14.70
N LEU A 256 21.27 2.97 -14.39
CA LEU A 256 22.62 3.31 -14.86
C LEU A 256 22.75 3.20 -16.38
N THR A 257 22.19 2.14 -16.96
CA THR A 257 22.32 1.86 -18.40
C THR A 257 21.38 2.72 -19.25
N THR A 258 20.35 3.36 -18.67
CA THR A 258 19.53 4.36 -19.38
C THR A 258 20.32 5.60 -19.82
N TYR A 259 21.55 5.79 -19.34
CA TYR A 259 22.46 6.84 -19.83
C TYR A 259 22.62 6.84 -21.36
N VAL A 260 22.58 5.65 -21.98
CA VAL A 260 22.69 5.49 -23.44
C VAL A 260 21.62 6.28 -24.20
N TYR A 261 20.43 6.45 -23.63
CA TYR A 261 19.33 7.18 -24.26
C TYR A 261 19.44 8.71 -24.11
N TYR A 262 20.26 9.21 -23.19
CA TYR A 262 20.37 10.66 -22.95
C TYR A 262 21.38 11.35 -23.87
N LYS A 263 22.25 10.58 -24.54
CA LYS A 263 23.22 11.11 -25.50
C LYS A 263 23.09 10.39 -26.84
N GLU A 264 22.02 10.71 -27.57
CA GLU A 264 21.72 10.17 -28.90
C GLU A 264 22.88 10.36 -29.90
N ASN A 265 23.72 11.39 -29.72
CA ASN A 265 24.85 11.68 -30.61
C ASN A 265 26.10 10.80 -30.37
N LEU A 266 26.19 10.05 -29.26
CA LEU A 266 27.37 9.23 -28.96
C LEU A 266 27.20 7.75 -29.36
N PHE A 267 25.98 7.27 -29.54
CA PHE A 267 25.69 5.86 -29.77
C PHE A 267 24.95 5.66 -31.08
N THR A 268 25.31 4.61 -31.82
CA THR A 268 24.57 4.25 -33.03
C THR A 268 23.16 3.78 -32.69
N TYR A 269 22.21 4.01 -33.60
CA TYR A 269 20.83 3.53 -33.46
C TYR A 269 20.75 2.01 -33.16
N GLN A 270 21.61 1.20 -33.78
CA GLN A 270 21.67 -0.24 -33.53
C GLN A 270 22.09 -0.55 -32.08
N THR A 271 23.01 0.22 -31.50
CA THR A 271 23.42 0.07 -30.10
C THR A 271 22.26 0.41 -29.17
N ILE A 272 21.54 1.50 -29.44
CA ILE A 272 20.38 1.94 -28.65
C ILE A 272 19.29 0.85 -28.65
N LEU A 273 18.99 0.27 -29.82
CA LEU A 273 18.04 -0.84 -29.93
C LEU A 273 18.47 -2.07 -29.15
N LYS A 274 19.73 -2.52 -29.28
CA LYS A 274 20.26 -3.69 -28.55
C LYS A 274 20.17 -3.49 -27.04
N VAL A 275 20.53 -2.30 -26.55
CA VAL A 275 20.40 -1.93 -25.13
C VAL A 275 18.93 -1.91 -24.69
N GLY A 276 18.02 -1.44 -25.56
CA GLY A 276 16.57 -1.51 -25.33
C GLY A 276 16.06 -2.94 -25.13
N PHE A 277 16.40 -3.86 -26.04
CA PHE A 277 16.03 -5.27 -25.89
C PHE A 277 16.64 -5.90 -24.64
N PHE A 278 17.88 -5.56 -24.32
CA PHE A 278 18.54 -6.01 -23.08
C PHE A 278 17.79 -5.53 -21.83
N HIS A 279 17.38 -4.27 -21.79
CA HIS A 279 16.58 -3.72 -20.69
C HIS A 279 15.24 -4.44 -20.55
N MET A 280 14.52 -4.63 -21.66
CA MET A 280 13.25 -5.36 -21.64
C MET A 280 13.45 -6.78 -21.11
N GLY A 281 14.50 -7.48 -21.58
CA GLY A 281 14.84 -8.83 -21.12
C GLY A 281 15.11 -8.92 -19.62
N ILE A 282 15.91 -8.01 -19.07
CA ILE A 282 16.21 -7.97 -17.63
C ILE A 282 14.96 -7.69 -16.80
N LEU A 283 14.15 -6.71 -17.20
CA LEU A 283 12.92 -6.38 -16.50
C LEU A 283 11.93 -7.55 -16.54
N MET A 284 11.78 -8.20 -17.69
CA MET A 284 10.94 -9.40 -17.84
C MET A 284 11.44 -10.55 -16.97
N LEU A 285 12.75 -10.77 -16.88
CA LEU A 285 13.33 -11.78 -16.01
C LEU A 285 13.04 -11.49 -14.53
N SER A 286 13.15 -10.22 -14.11
CA SER A 286 12.83 -9.80 -12.74
C SER A 286 11.37 -10.09 -12.38
N LEU A 287 10.44 -9.78 -13.30
CA LEU A 287 9.01 -10.06 -13.13
C LEU A 287 8.73 -11.56 -13.12
N ALA A 288 9.35 -12.33 -14.01
CA ALA A 288 9.21 -13.78 -14.07
C ALA A 288 9.67 -14.44 -12.76
N LEU A 289 10.78 -13.99 -12.16
CA LEU A 289 11.25 -14.50 -10.87
C LEU A 289 10.23 -14.23 -9.74
N VAL A 290 9.69 -13.01 -9.67
CA VAL A 290 8.65 -12.66 -8.69
C VAL A 290 7.39 -13.52 -8.92
N PHE A 291 7.00 -13.72 -10.18
CA PHE A 291 5.85 -14.53 -10.55
C PHE A 291 6.02 -16.01 -10.18
N CYS A 292 7.15 -16.61 -10.54
CA CYS A 292 7.51 -17.98 -10.17
C CYS A 292 7.46 -18.17 -8.65
N LYS A 293 8.04 -17.23 -7.88
CA LYS A 293 7.96 -17.25 -6.42
C LYS A 293 6.50 -17.25 -5.91
N GLN A 294 5.63 -16.41 -6.45
CA GLN A 294 4.22 -16.36 -6.04
C GLN A 294 3.49 -17.67 -6.37
N ILE A 295 3.77 -18.27 -7.53
CA ILE A 295 3.24 -19.57 -7.92
C ILE A 295 3.71 -20.66 -6.96
N PHE A 296 5.01 -20.76 -6.70
CA PHE A 296 5.58 -21.76 -5.78
C PHE A 296 4.95 -21.66 -4.39
N LYS A 297 4.75 -20.44 -3.88
CA LYS A 297 4.08 -20.24 -2.58
C LYS A 297 2.64 -20.75 -2.60
N LYS A 298 1.87 -20.48 -3.66
CA LYS A 298 0.49 -20.98 -3.79
C LYS A 298 0.45 -22.51 -3.91
N ILE A 299 1.34 -23.10 -4.72
CA ILE A 299 1.44 -24.57 -4.88
C ILE A 299 1.82 -25.22 -3.55
N SER A 300 2.76 -24.64 -2.79
CA SER A 300 3.15 -25.13 -1.46
C SER A 300 1.96 -25.12 -0.49
N ILE A 301 1.12 -24.08 -0.50
CA ILE A 301 -0.08 -24.02 0.35
C ILE A 301 -1.15 -25.02 -0.09
N ILE A 302 -1.32 -25.23 -1.39
CA ILE A 302 -2.28 -26.20 -1.92
C ILE A 302 -1.84 -27.62 -1.59
N SER A 303 -0.57 -27.95 -1.83
CA SER A 303 0.00 -29.26 -1.52
C SER A 303 -0.07 -29.59 -0.03
N SER A 304 0.22 -28.63 0.87
CA SER A 304 0.08 -28.87 2.31
C SER A 304 -1.36 -29.15 2.73
N LYS A 305 -2.35 -28.42 2.16
CA LYS A 305 -3.78 -28.69 2.38
C LYS A 305 -4.22 -30.06 1.84
N ILE A 306 -3.67 -30.49 0.70
CA ILE A 306 -3.96 -31.83 0.14
C ILE A 306 -3.42 -32.92 1.06
N ILE A 307 -2.18 -32.76 1.57
CA ILE A 307 -1.56 -33.71 2.50
C ILE A 307 -2.36 -33.77 3.81
N GLU A 308 -2.78 -32.63 4.35
CA GLU A 308 -3.59 -32.56 5.58
C GLU A 308 -4.96 -33.23 5.38
N TYR A 309 -5.60 -33.00 4.23
CA TYR A 309 -6.85 -33.68 3.87
C TYR A 309 -6.67 -35.20 3.76
N GLN A 310 -5.59 -35.67 3.14
CA GLN A 310 -5.27 -37.10 3.05
C GLN A 310 -5.01 -37.73 4.43
N LYS A 311 -4.30 -37.04 5.33
CA LYS A 311 -4.09 -37.49 6.72
C LYS A 311 -5.41 -37.61 7.48
N ASN A 312 -6.27 -36.59 7.42
CA ASN A 312 -7.57 -36.62 8.12
C ASN A 312 -8.51 -37.71 7.56
N LYS A 313 -8.43 -37.99 6.25
CA LYS A 313 -9.18 -39.10 5.63
C LYS A 313 -8.72 -40.47 6.13
N ASN A 314 -7.42 -40.65 6.39
CA ASN A 314 -6.87 -41.91 6.89
C ASN A 314 -7.18 -42.13 8.39
N ILE A 315 -7.18 -41.08 9.20
CA ILE A 315 -7.57 -41.15 10.63
C ILE A 315 -9.04 -41.55 10.78
N ASN A 316 -9.94 -40.91 10.02
CA ASN A 316 -11.38 -41.25 10.02
C ASN A 316 -11.69 -42.65 9.48
N ARG A 317 -10.75 -43.29 8.77
CA ARG A 317 -10.88 -44.71 8.37
C ARG A 317 -10.51 -45.63 9.53
N HIS A 318 -9.44 -45.34 10.28
CA HIS A 318 -9.06 -46.14 11.45
C HIS A 318 -10.11 -46.10 12.56
N GLU A 319 -10.74 -44.96 12.82
CA GLU A 319 -11.83 -44.86 13.81
C GLU A 319 -13.11 -45.63 13.44
N LYS A 320 -13.28 -46.06 12.18
CA LYS A 320 -14.41 -46.90 11.76
C LYS A 320 -14.15 -48.40 11.90
N PHE A 321 -12.91 -48.80 12.19
CA PHE A 321 -12.49 -50.20 12.31
C PHE A 321 -12.13 -50.60 13.75
N CYS A 322 -12.24 -49.67 14.71
CA CYS A 322 -12.20 -49.94 16.15
C CYS A 322 -13.62 -49.85 16.73
#